data_AF-A0A8K0IL11-F1
#
_entry.id   AF-A0A8K0IL11-F1
#
_cell.length_a   1.000
_cell.length_b   1.000
_cell.length_c   1.000
_cell.angle_alpha   90.00
_cell.angle_beta   90.00
_cell.angle_gamma   90.00
#
_symmetry.space_group_name_H-M   'P 1'
#
loop_
_entity.id
_entity.type
_entity.pdbx_description
1 polymer ?
#
loop_
_entity_poly.entity_id
_entity_poly.type
_entity_poly.pdbx_seq_one_letter_code
_entity_poly.pdbx_strand_id
1 'polypeptide(L)'
;MVDVTISLAKVEEAYEHEKQTKAKIEEAMQLLLLNDLQDTIDAADEEVDENRLLPAMNKIWPYFILCLKNKISVAVIRRCTNVMSEAVEIAGGDFFVRRFHSDGPIIWKLLMSSPFRRKPMQAKDENPLLLPYRSSSGSSEEPMAEISNQKIQAAVLDMIAKISLNKRSASALGTVLKKVSGLVVGVAYSSVTGLRDASIRALSGLAHIDSDLIWLLLADVYYSVNKKDVPSPPTLDLTGMSQLLPPPVSSKDYLYLQHGGGSFGFDVDPSSVEIVFKKMLCEVFT
;
A
#
# COMPACT_ATOMS: atom_id res chain seq x y z
N MET A 1 43.84 -39.84 3.98
CA MET A 1 43.27 -38.81 4.89
C MET A 1 43.82 -37.42 4.61
N VAL A 2 45.12 -37.28 4.24
CA VAL A 2 45.78 -35.98 3.98
C VAL A 2 45.35 -35.29 2.67
N ASP A 3 44.97 -36.04 1.62
CA ASP A 3 44.53 -35.45 0.34
C ASP A 3 43.15 -34.77 0.39
N VAL A 4 42.23 -35.27 1.22
CA VAL A 4 40.88 -34.71 1.35
C VAL A 4 40.94 -33.36 2.05
N THR A 5 41.79 -33.22 3.06
CA THR A 5 41.98 -31.96 3.79
C THR A 5 42.63 -30.88 2.91
N ILE A 6 43.55 -31.25 2.02
CA ILE A 6 44.17 -30.31 1.07
C ILE A 6 43.16 -29.87 0.00
N SER A 7 42.33 -30.81 -0.47
CA SER A 7 41.29 -30.51 -1.47
C SER A 7 40.21 -29.59 -0.88
N LEU A 8 39.82 -29.82 0.38
CA LEU A 8 38.82 -29.00 1.08
C LEU A 8 39.33 -27.58 1.34
N ALA A 9 40.60 -27.44 1.74
CA ALA A 9 41.24 -26.13 1.92
C ALA A 9 41.28 -25.32 0.60
N LYS A 10 41.55 -25.95 -0.54
CA LYS A 10 41.53 -25.28 -1.85
C LYS A 10 40.12 -24.84 -2.28
N VAL A 11 39.09 -25.61 -1.93
CA VAL A 11 37.70 -25.25 -2.22
C VAL A 11 37.25 -24.08 -1.34
N GLU A 12 37.67 -24.05 -0.08
CA GLU A 12 37.38 -22.96 0.84
C GLU A 12 38.08 -21.65 0.42
N GLU A 13 39.34 -21.74 -0.01
CA GLU A 13 40.07 -20.60 -0.57
C GLU A 13 39.44 -20.08 -1.87
N ALA A 14 38.99 -20.98 -2.76
CA ALA A 14 38.29 -20.61 -3.99
C ALA A 14 36.93 -19.94 -3.70
N TYR A 15 36.19 -20.42 -2.69
CA TYR A 15 34.90 -19.86 -2.29
C TYR A 15 35.05 -18.45 -1.69
N GLU A 16 36.06 -18.21 -0.85
CA GLU A 16 36.34 -16.87 -0.33
C GLU A 16 36.76 -15.90 -1.45
N HIS A 17 37.53 -16.38 -2.44
CA HIS A 17 37.85 -15.59 -3.63
C HIS A 17 36.62 -15.24 -4.48
N GLU A 18 35.68 -16.17 -4.66
CA GLU A 18 34.41 -15.92 -5.36
C GLU A 18 33.56 -14.89 -4.62
N LYS A 19 33.44 -15.03 -3.30
CA LYS A 19 32.68 -14.12 -2.43
C LYS A 19 33.25 -12.70 -2.46
N GLN A 20 34.57 -12.57 -2.38
CA GLN A 20 35.25 -11.27 -2.49
C GLN A 20 35.06 -10.64 -3.87
N THR A 21 35.15 -11.44 -4.94
CA THR A 21 34.93 -10.97 -6.31
C THR A 21 33.49 -10.49 -6.50
N LYS A 22 32.51 -11.23 -5.98
CA LYS A 22 31.10 -10.84 -6.03
C LYS A 22 30.83 -9.53 -5.28
N ALA A 23 31.41 -9.37 -4.10
CA ALA A 23 31.30 -8.13 -3.32
C ALA A 23 31.91 -6.94 -4.08
N LYS A 24 33.08 -7.11 -4.71
CA LYS A 24 33.73 -6.07 -5.52
C LYS A 24 32.94 -5.72 -6.78
N ILE A 25 32.31 -6.68 -7.43
CA ILE A 25 31.44 -6.43 -8.59
C ILE A 25 30.19 -5.66 -8.16
N GLU A 26 29.60 -6.00 -7.01
CA GLU A 26 28.44 -5.30 -6.46
C GLU A 26 28.78 -3.86 -6.07
N GLU A 27 29.93 -3.63 -5.42
CA GLU A 27 30.45 -2.29 -5.14
C GLU A 27 30.75 -1.50 -6.42
N ALA A 28 31.34 -2.12 -7.44
CA ALA A 28 31.61 -1.48 -8.72
C ALA A 28 30.33 -1.12 -9.48
N MET A 29 29.30 -1.98 -9.44
CA MET A 29 27.98 -1.66 -10.01
C MET A 29 27.31 -0.50 -9.28
N GLN A 30 27.41 -0.44 -7.95
CA GLN A 30 26.88 0.69 -7.18
C GLN A 30 27.62 1.99 -7.51
N LEU A 31 28.95 1.95 -7.65
CA LEU A 31 29.76 3.10 -8.06
C LEU A 31 29.47 3.55 -9.49
N LEU A 32 29.29 2.63 -10.43
CA LEU A 32 28.94 2.94 -11.82
C LEU A 32 27.55 3.59 -11.91
N LEU A 33 26.56 3.06 -11.19
CA LEU A 33 25.23 3.66 -11.10
C LEU A 33 25.26 5.07 -10.48
N LEU A 34 26.13 5.28 -9.49
CA LEU A 34 26.28 6.57 -8.82
C LEU A 34 27.07 7.57 -9.68
N ASN A 35 28.08 7.12 -10.42
CA ASN A 35 28.88 7.93 -11.32
C ASN A 35 28.09 8.32 -12.58
N ASP A 36 27.32 7.41 -13.17
CA ASP A 36 26.40 7.75 -14.28
C ASP A 36 25.38 8.81 -13.84
N LEU A 37 24.92 8.73 -12.59
CA LEU A 37 24.06 9.74 -11.98
C LEU A 37 24.81 11.06 -11.79
N GLN A 38 26.06 11.03 -11.33
CA GLN A 38 26.91 12.21 -11.11
C GLN A 38 27.32 12.90 -12.43
N ASP A 39 27.77 12.17 -13.43
CA ASP A 39 28.16 12.71 -14.74
C ASP A 39 26.96 13.35 -15.47
N THR A 40 25.75 12.80 -15.26
CA THR A 40 24.51 13.39 -15.77
C THR A 40 24.10 14.66 -15.00
N ILE A 41 24.50 14.79 -13.74
CA ILE A 41 24.29 15.99 -12.91
C ILE A 41 25.31 17.07 -13.31
N ASP A 42 26.58 16.70 -13.45
CA ASP A 42 27.68 17.60 -13.78
C ASP A 42 27.54 18.17 -15.21
N ALA A 43 27.14 17.35 -16.18
CA ALA A 43 26.83 17.82 -17.54
C ALA A 43 25.60 18.74 -17.61
N ALA A 44 24.78 18.77 -16.55
CA ALA A 44 23.64 19.66 -16.45
C ALA A 44 23.97 20.96 -15.72
N ASP A 45 25.04 21.06 -14.92
CA ASP A 45 25.32 22.22 -14.08
C ASP A 45 25.73 23.50 -14.84
N GLU A 46 25.98 23.43 -16.15
CA GLU A 46 26.33 24.59 -16.97
C GLU A 46 25.14 25.48 -17.42
N GLU A 47 23.89 25.08 -17.17
CA GLU A 47 22.70 25.89 -17.56
C GLU A 47 21.82 26.27 -16.36
N VAL A 48 22.02 27.52 -15.93
CA VAL A 48 21.15 28.50 -15.23
C VAL A 48 19.98 27.99 -14.38
N ASP A 49 20.04 28.41 -13.12
CA ASP A 49 19.13 28.37 -11.97
C ASP A 49 17.65 28.76 -12.25
N GLU A 50 16.85 27.87 -12.85
CA GLU A 50 15.39 27.89 -12.74
C GLU A 50 14.81 26.48 -12.50
N ASN A 51 14.20 26.25 -11.34
CA ASN A 51 13.26 25.17 -11.01
C ASN A 51 13.50 23.80 -11.70
N ARG A 52 14.71 23.25 -11.56
CA ARG A 52 15.13 21.95 -12.12
C ARG A 52 14.52 20.74 -11.40
N LEU A 53 13.70 20.96 -10.38
CA LEU A 53 13.07 19.92 -9.58
C LEU A 53 12.18 19.01 -10.42
N LEU A 54 11.37 19.55 -11.35
CA LEU A 54 10.47 18.75 -12.17
C LEU A 54 11.23 17.83 -13.15
N PRO A 55 12.23 18.33 -13.93
CA PRO A 55 13.11 17.47 -14.73
C PRO A 55 13.86 16.43 -13.89
N ALA A 56 14.45 16.82 -12.77
CA ALA A 56 15.18 15.89 -11.88
C ALA A 56 14.25 14.80 -11.34
N MET A 57 13.05 15.18 -10.89
CA MET A 57 12.04 14.25 -10.42
C MET A 57 11.52 13.34 -11.54
N ASN A 58 11.56 13.75 -12.81
CA ASN A 58 11.26 12.88 -13.94
C ASN A 58 12.33 11.82 -14.17
N LYS A 59 13.60 12.17 -14.00
CA LYS A 59 14.72 11.23 -14.09
C LYS A 59 14.72 10.24 -12.92
N ILE A 60 14.41 10.70 -11.70
CA ILE A 60 14.51 9.88 -10.48
C ILE A 60 13.26 8.99 -10.27
N TRP A 61 12.08 9.39 -10.76
CA TRP A 61 10.81 8.68 -10.52
C TRP A 61 10.85 7.17 -10.83
N PRO A 62 11.39 6.68 -11.96
CA PRO A 62 11.46 5.24 -12.24
C PRO A 62 12.25 4.46 -11.17
N TYR A 63 13.28 5.07 -10.58
CA TYR A 63 14.06 4.45 -9.51
C TYR A 63 13.26 4.34 -8.22
N PHE A 64 12.44 5.35 -7.88
CA PHE A 64 11.51 5.23 -6.75
C PHE A 64 10.56 4.05 -6.96
N ILE A 65 9.95 3.95 -8.15
CA ILE A 65 9.03 2.86 -8.48
C ILE A 65 9.74 1.50 -8.42
N LEU A 66 10.99 1.40 -8.90
CA LEU A 66 11.79 0.19 -8.82
C LEU A 66 12.10 -0.22 -7.38
N CYS A 67 12.47 0.73 -6.52
CA CYS A 67 12.69 0.50 -5.09
C CYS A 67 11.44 -0.02 -4.39
N LEU A 68 10.27 0.57 -4.69
CA LEU A 68 8.98 0.13 -4.15
C LEU A 68 8.59 -1.27 -4.66
N LYS A 69 8.89 -1.58 -5.92
CA LYS A 69 8.59 -2.88 -6.54
C LYS A 69 9.45 -4.02 -5.98
N ASN A 70 10.75 -3.79 -5.82
CA ASN A 70 11.71 -4.81 -5.42
C ASN A 70 11.68 -5.11 -3.91
N LYS A 71 11.02 -4.27 -3.12
CA LYS A 71 10.88 -4.43 -1.66
C LYS A 71 12.20 -4.71 -0.92
N ILE A 72 13.28 -4.06 -1.37
CA ILE A 72 14.66 -4.35 -0.95
C ILE A 72 14.81 -4.23 0.58
N SER A 73 14.25 -3.18 1.18
CA SER A 73 14.25 -2.98 2.63
C SER A 73 13.11 -2.06 3.08
N VAL A 74 12.55 -2.33 4.26
CA VAL A 74 11.56 -1.46 4.91
C VAL A 74 12.10 -0.03 5.07
N ALA A 75 13.37 0.11 5.43
CA ALA A 75 13.98 1.42 5.66
C ALA A 75 14.04 2.25 4.36
N VAL A 76 14.40 1.60 3.25
CA VAL A 76 14.44 2.23 1.93
C VAL A 76 13.04 2.66 1.51
N ILE A 77 12.05 1.78 1.62
CA ILE A 77 10.65 2.11 1.26
C ILE A 77 10.16 3.31 2.07
N ARG A 78 10.39 3.34 3.39
CA ARG A 78 9.99 4.46 4.26
C ARG A 78 10.64 5.78 3.84
N ARG A 79 11.92 5.76 3.46
CA ARG A 79 12.62 6.93 2.96
C ARG A 79 12.08 7.36 1.60
N CYS A 80 11.88 6.43 0.68
CA CYS A 80 11.28 6.70 -0.62
C CYS A 80 9.89 7.35 -0.50
N THR A 81 8.98 6.79 0.32
CA THR A 81 7.65 7.36 0.52
C THR A 81 7.69 8.75 1.16
N ASN A 82 8.67 9.02 2.03
CA ASN A 82 8.83 10.34 2.63
C ASN A 82 9.34 11.37 1.60
N VAL A 83 10.40 11.03 0.85
CA VAL A 83 10.93 11.90 -0.21
C VAL A 83 9.88 12.13 -1.29
N MET A 84 9.06 11.13 -1.63
CA MET A 84 7.96 11.28 -2.57
C MET A 84 6.90 12.26 -2.06
N SER A 85 6.49 12.21 -0.78
CA SER A 85 5.52 13.18 -0.25
C SER A 85 6.08 14.60 -0.20
N GLU A 86 7.32 14.79 0.25
CA GLU A 86 8.01 16.09 0.25
C GLU A 86 8.18 16.63 -1.17
N ALA A 87 8.57 15.79 -2.11
CA ALA A 87 8.71 16.17 -3.51
C ALA A 87 7.38 16.64 -4.10
N VAL A 88 6.29 15.90 -3.87
CA VAL A 88 4.95 16.25 -4.37
C VAL A 88 4.46 17.56 -3.74
N GLU A 89 4.77 17.80 -2.46
CA GLU A 89 4.47 19.04 -1.77
C GLU A 89 5.21 20.25 -2.36
N ILE A 90 6.51 20.12 -2.65
CA ILE A 90 7.33 21.21 -3.18
C ILE A 90 7.03 21.48 -4.67
N ALA A 91 6.88 20.42 -5.48
CA ALA A 91 6.66 20.53 -6.92
C ALA A 91 5.19 20.78 -7.32
N GLY A 92 4.24 20.59 -6.41
CA GLY A 92 2.80 20.69 -6.68
C GLY A 92 2.21 19.41 -7.29
N GLY A 93 0.92 19.20 -7.04
CA GLY A 93 0.26 17.92 -7.30
C GLY A 93 -0.04 17.65 -8.78
N ASP A 94 -0.29 18.68 -9.58
CA ASP A 94 -0.74 18.54 -10.98
C ASP A 94 0.25 17.78 -11.85
N PHE A 95 1.55 17.94 -11.57
CA PHE A 95 2.63 17.25 -12.26
C PHE A 95 2.59 15.72 -12.06
N PHE A 96 2.17 15.27 -10.87
CA PHE A 96 2.20 13.86 -10.50
C PHE A 96 0.91 13.12 -10.81
N VAL A 97 -0.16 13.80 -11.22
CA VAL A 97 -1.46 13.18 -11.54
C VAL A 97 -1.31 12.00 -12.50
N ARG A 98 -0.56 12.20 -13.59
CA ARG A 98 -0.34 11.14 -14.59
C ARG A 98 0.48 9.98 -14.04
N ARG A 99 1.43 10.27 -13.15
CA ARG A 99 2.35 9.28 -12.56
C ARG A 99 1.66 8.44 -11.49
N PHE A 100 0.83 9.05 -10.64
CA PHE A 100 -0.01 8.30 -9.71
C PHE A 100 -1.08 7.49 -10.44
N HIS A 101 -1.54 7.94 -11.61
CA HIS A 101 -2.42 7.15 -12.45
C HIS A 101 -1.73 5.91 -13.06
N SER A 102 -0.53 6.08 -13.64
CA SER A 102 0.21 4.98 -14.29
C SER A 102 0.91 4.03 -13.31
N ASP A 103 1.66 4.59 -12.36
CA ASP A 103 2.54 3.84 -11.45
C ASP A 103 1.94 3.64 -10.06
N GLY A 104 0.85 4.36 -9.73
CA GLY A 104 0.13 4.20 -8.48
C GLY A 104 -0.25 2.76 -8.14
N PRO A 105 -0.66 1.89 -9.07
CA PRO A 105 -0.91 0.48 -8.75
C PRO A 105 0.24 -0.24 -8.04
N ILE A 106 1.50 0.13 -8.32
CA ILE A 106 2.68 -0.44 -7.66
C ILE A 106 2.75 0.03 -6.20
N ILE A 107 2.48 1.32 -5.97
CA ILE A 107 2.44 1.96 -4.65
C ILE A 107 1.30 1.36 -3.82
N TRP A 108 0.09 1.31 -4.38
CA TRP A 108 -1.12 0.85 -3.68
C TRP A 108 -1.06 -0.65 -3.38
N LYS A 109 -0.33 -1.44 -4.17
CA LYS A 109 -0.07 -2.86 -3.89
C LYS A 109 0.74 -3.07 -2.59
N LEU A 110 1.48 -2.06 -2.12
CA LEU A 110 2.17 -2.13 -0.83
C LEU A 110 1.19 -2.12 0.35
N LEU A 111 0.07 -1.38 0.23
CA LEU A 111 -1.03 -1.45 1.21
C LEU A 111 -1.65 -2.84 1.28
N MET A 112 -1.54 -3.62 0.19
CA MET A 112 -2.09 -4.96 0.05
C MET A 112 -1.09 -6.08 0.30
N SER A 113 0.17 -5.75 0.62
CA SER A 113 1.21 -6.74 0.88
C SER A 113 0.94 -7.40 2.23
N SER A 114 0.10 -8.42 2.21
CA SER A 114 -0.46 -9.01 3.43
C SER A 114 0.55 -9.92 4.14
N PRO A 115 0.52 -9.94 5.47
CA PRO A 115 0.69 -11.15 6.28
C PRO A 115 -0.59 -12.01 6.37
N PHE A 116 -1.75 -11.50 5.93
CA PHE A 116 -3.07 -12.11 6.17
C PHE A 116 -3.94 -12.34 4.93
N ARG A 117 -3.43 -13.03 3.90
CA ARG A 117 -4.31 -13.85 3.07
C ARG A 117 -4.69 -15.08 3.90
N ARG A 118 -5.62 -14.94 4.84
CA ARG A 118 -6.44 -16.10 5.22
C ARG A 118 -7.26 -16.41 3.98
N LYS A 119 -6.82 -17.44 3.26
CA LYS A 119 -7.57 -18.12 2.21
C LYS A 119 -9.04 -18.17 2.67
N PRO A 120 -10.02 -17.73 1.86
CA PRO A 120 -11.42 -17.87 2.25
C PRO A 120 -11.62 -19.36 2.59
N MET A 121 -12.12 -19.64 3.79
CA MET A 121 -12.59 -20.98 4.13
C MET A 121 -13.62 -21.35 3.06
N GLN A 122 -13.21 -22.18 2.11
CA GLN A 122 -14.15 -22.86 1.24
C GLN A 122 -15.06 -23.65 2.17
N ALA A 123 -16.33 -23.26 2.16
CA ALA A 123 -17.39 -24.06 2.74
C ALA A 123 -17.36 -25.42 2.05
N LYS A 124 -17.12 -26.47 2.85
CA LYS A 124 -17.66 -27.82 2.74
C LYS A 124 -17.83 -28.34 1.30
N ASP A 125 -16.81 -29.06 0.80
CA ASP A 125 -16.98 -30.47 0.44
C ASP A 125 -15.63 -31.12 0.09
N GLU A 126 -15.55 -32.41 0.42
CA GLU A 126 -14.44 -33.35 0.21
C GLU A 126 -13.22 -33.19 1.13
N ASN A 127 -13.23 -33.92 2.25
CA ASN A 127 -12.02 -34.29 2.99
C ASN A 127 -11.18 -35.26 2.13
N PRO A 128 -10.00 -34.89 1.61
CA PRO A 128 -9.00 -35.91 1.31
C PRO A 128 -8.46 -36.41 2.65
N LEU A 129 -8.61 -37.71 2.90
CA LEU A 129 -7.99 -38.41 4.04
C LEU A 129 -6.46 -38.17 4.03
N LEU A 130 -5.99 -37.21 4.82
CA LEU A 130 -4.57 -36.97 5.03
C LEU A 130 -4.06 -37.89 6.13
N LEU A 131 -3.20 -38.83 5.75
CA LEU A 131 -2.55 -39.75 6.67
C LEU A 131 -1.54 -39.01 7.57
N PRO A 132 -1.38 -39.40 8.86
CA PRO A 132 -0.70 -38.63 9.90
C PRO A 132 0.80 -38.32 9.69
N TYR A 133 1.44 -38.93 8.68
CA TYR A 133 2.88 -38.81 8.45
C TYR A 133 3.27 -37.92 7.27
N ARG A 134 2.29 -37.29 6.59
CA ARG A 134 2.55 -36.33 5.51
C ARG A 134 2.25 -34.91 5.94
N SER A 135 2.77 -34.52 7.10
CA SER A 135 2.87 -33.13 7.52
C SER A 135 3.96 -32.47 6.68
N SER A 136 3.63 -31.92 5.50
CA SER A 136 4.53 -30.92 4.92
C SER A 136 4.58 -29.78 5.91
N SER A 137 5.77 -29.54 6.46
CA SER A 137 6.15 -28.39 7.26
C SER A 137 5.28 -27.18 6.95
N GLY A 138 4.33 -26.87 7.83
CA GLY A 138 3.74 -25.55 7.88
C GLY A 138 4.90 -24.59 8.10
N SER A 139 5.22 -23.79 7.08
CA SER A 139 6.17 -22.70 7.22
C SER A 139 5.57 -21.74 8.25
N SER A 140 6.03 -21.87 9.47
CA SER A 140 6.00 -20.82 10.48
C SER A 140 6.83 -19.65 9.95
N GLU A 141 6.30 -18.90 8.98
CA GLU A 141 6.86 -17.59 8.63
C GLU A 141 6.63 -16.65 9.82
N GLU A 142 7.71 -15.99 10.22
CA GLU A 142 7.91 -15.36 11.52
C GLU A 142 7.06 -14.10 11.74
N PRO A 143 6.67 -13.79 12.99
CA PRO A 143 5.99 -12.54 13.35
C PRO A 143 6.78 -11.26 13.00
N MET A 144 8.09 -11.37 12.73
CA MET A 144 8.94 -10.25 12.29
C MET A 144 8.67 -9.82 10.83
N ALA A 145 8.25 -10.75 9.96
CA ALA A 145 7.81 -10.44 8.60
C ALA A 145 6.47 -9.68 8.60
N GLU A 146 5.60 -9.93 9.58
CA GLU A 146 4.33 -9.21 9.72
C GLU A 146 4.54 -7.76 10.16
N ILE A 147 5.41 -7.52 11.15
CA ILE A 147 5.72 -6.18 11.67
C ILE A 147 6.41 -5.31 10.60
N SER A 148 7.30 -5.91 9.80
CA SER A 148 7.98 -5.20 8.71
C SER A 148 7.02 -4.77 7.60
N ASN A 149 6.05 -5.62 7.25
CA ASN A 149 4.99 -5.27 6.30
C ASN A 149 4.04 -4.20 6.84
N GLN A 150 3.65 -4.26 8.12
CA GLN A 150 2.84 -3.20 8.74
C GLN A 150 3.56 -1.84 8.73
N LYS A 151 4.88 -1.81 8.97
CA LYS A 151 5.67 -0.58 8.89
C LYS A 151 5.71 0.00 7.47
N ILE A 152 5.72 -0.85 6.44
CA ILE A 152 5.61 -0.42 5.04
C ILE A 152 4.23 0.18 4.77
N GLN A 153 3.17 -0.53 5.18
CA GLN A 153 1.78 -0.07 5.00
C GLN A 153 1.55 1.27 5.70
N ALA A 154 1.99 1.42 6.96
CA ALA A 154 1.91 2.65 7.72
C ALA A 154 2.63 3.82 7.02
N ALA A 155 3.80 3.58 6.42
CA ALA A 155 4.54 4.62 5.72
C ALA A 155 3.85 5.08 4.43
N VAL A 156 3.20 4.17 3.71
CA VAL A 156 2.38 4.52 2.53
C VAL A 156 1.13 5.30 2.95
N LEU A 157 0.48 4.92 4.05
CA LEU A 157 -0.66 5.66 4.62
C LEU A 157 -0.25 7.08 5.06
N ASP A 158 0.89 7.21 5.74
CA ASP A 158 1.42 8.52 6.15
C ASP A 158 1.77 9.41 4.93
N MET A 159 2.31 8.82 3.86
CA MET A 159 2.54 9.54 2.60
C MET A 159 1.23 10.04 2.00
N ILE A 160 0.17 9.20 1.97
CA ILE A 160 -1.16 9.61 1.48
C ILE A 160 -1.72 10.75 2.34
N ALA A 161 -1.61 10.65 3.67
CA ALA A 161 -2.06 11.69 4.59
C ALA A 161 -1.36 13.04 4.32
N LYS A 162 -0.03 13.03 4.15
CA LYS A 162 0.74 14.25 3.84
C LYS A 162 0.33 14.87 2.51
N ILE A 163 0.22 14.06 1.46
CA ILE A 163 -0.14 14.56 0.11
C ILE A 163 -1.57 15.12 0.12
N SER A 164 -2.50 14.49 0.83
CA SER A 164 -3.91 14.89 0.83
C SER A 164 -4.23 16.09 1.73
N LEU A 165 -3.48 16.28 2.82
CA LEU A 165 -3.70 17.40 3.74
C LEU A 165 -3.29 18.77 3.14
N ASN A 166 -2.28 18.80 2.27
CA ASN A 166 -1.83 20.03 1.64
C ASN A 166 -2.57 20.30 0.33
N LYS A 167 -3.21 21.47 0.23
CA LYS A 167 -4.00 21.90 -0.93
C LYS A 167 -3.22 21.91 -2.25
N ARG A 168 -1.90 22.15 -2.21
CA ARG A 168 -1.04 22.17 -3.41
C ARG A 168 -0.74 20.78 -3.93
N SER A 169 -0.65 19.78 -3.06
CA SER A 169 -0.32 18.39 -3.41
C SER A 169 -1.56 17.52 -3.59
N ALA A 170 -2.70 17.90 -3.00
CA ALA A 170 -3.95 17.16 -3.06
C ALA A 170 -4.42 16.84 -4.48
N SER A 171 -4.16 17.75 -5.44
CA SER A 171 -4.53 17.54 -6.85
C SER A 171 -3.86 16.31 -7.46
N ALA A 172 -2.69 15.88 -6.95
CA ALA A 172 -2.00 14.67 -7.39
C ALA A 172 -2.85 13.39 -7.28
N LEU A 173 -3.70 13.32 -6.25
CA LEU A 173 -4.53 12.16 -5.95
C LEU A 173 -5.91 12.24 -6.63
N GLY A 174 -6.26 13.34 -7.28
CA GLY A 174 -7.63 13.57 -7.78
C GLY A 174 -8.16 12.46 -8.70
N THR A 175 -7.34 11.98 -9.65
CA THR A 175 -7.76 10.92 -10.60
C THR A 175 -7.80 9.51 -9.99
N VAL A 176 -7.08 9.30 -8.88
CA VAL A 176 -6.98 8.01 -8.19
C VAL A 176 -7.73 7.98 -6.87
N LEU A 177 -8.41 9.09 -6.51
CA LEU A 177 -9.02 9.32 -5.21
C LEU A 177 -9.96 8.19 -4.81
N LYS A 178 -10.93 7.84 -5.68
CA LYS A 178 -11.89 6.76 -5.42
C LYS A 178 -11.20 5.44 -5.08
N LYS A 179 -10.17 5.08 -5.84
CA LYS A 179 -9.42 3.85 -5.64
C LYS A 179 -8.63 3.87 -4.34
N VAL A 180 -7.90 4.94 -4.08
CA VAL A 180 -7.09 5.09 -2.85
C VAL A 180 -7.99 5.11 -1.61
N SER A 181 -9.07 5.88 -1.63
CA SER A 181 -10.05 5.95 -0.54
C SER A 181 -10.66 4.59 -0.23
N GLY A 182 -11.04 3.81 -1.25
CA GLY A 182 -11.54 2.44 -1.06
C GLY A 182 -10.52 1.53 -0.37
N LEU A 183 -9.25 1.63 -0.75
CA LEU A 183 -8.18 0.85 -0.13
C LEU A 183 -7.92 1.26 1.32
N VAL A 184 -7.86 2.56 1.60
CA VAL A 184 -7.60 3.06 2.96
C VAL A 184 -8.75 2.70 3.88
N VAL A 185 -10.01 2.78 3.44
CA VAL A 185 -11.18 2.32 4.21
C VAL A 185 -11.10 0.82 4.51
N GLY A 186 -10.72 0.00 3.52
CA GLY A 186 -10.51 -1.44 3.72
C GLY A 186 -9.43 -1.75 4.76
N VAL A 187 -8.31 -1.00 4.75
CA VAL A 187 -7.25 -1.15 5.76
C VAL A 187 -7.72 -0.66 7.13
N ALA A 188 -8.46 0.45 7.20
CA ALA A 188 -8.96 1.03 8.45
C ALA A 188 -9.94 0.08 9.18
N TYR A 189 -10.79 -0.62 8.41
CA TYR A 189 -11.75 -1.59 8.92
C TYR A 189 -11.20 -3.01 9.10
N SER A 190 -9.91 -3.22 8.80
CA SER A 190 -9.24 -4.47 9.12
C SER A 190 -9.05 -4.65 10.63
N SER A 191 -8.81 -5.88 11.07
CA SER A 191 -8.53 -6.21 12.48
C SER A 191 -7.14 -5.77 12.96
N VAL A 192 -6.33 -5.13 12.12
CA VAL A 192 -4.94 -4.74 12.43
C VAL A 192 -4.90 -3.40 13.16
N THR A 193 -4.79 -3.46 14.49
CA THR A 193 -4.72 -2.27 15.36
C THR A 193 -3.53 -1.37 15.04
N GLY A 194 -2.38 -1.93 14.66
CA GLY A 194 -1.15 -1.17 14.36
C GLY A 194 -1.23 -0.23 13.15
N LEU A 195 -2.21 -0.43 12.26
CA LEU A 195 -2.41 0.42 11.07
C LEU A 195 -3.57 1.41 11.25
N ARG A 196 -4.37 1.25 12.30
CA ARG A 196 -5.62 2.00 12.48
C ARG A 196 -5.38 3.51 12.55
N ASP A 197 -4.44 3.97 13.38
CA ASP A 197 -4.16 5.40 13.52
C ASP A 197 -3.55 6.03 12.26
N ALA A 198 -2.69 5.30 11.54
CA ALA A 198 -2.17 5.76 10.25
C ALA A 198 -3.29 5.83 9.19
N SER A 199 -4.22 4.88 9.21
CA SER A 199 -5.38 4.86 8.31
C SER A 199 -6.34 6.01 8.60
N ILE A 200 -6.61 6.30 9.87
CA ILE A 200 -7.46 7.44 10.26
C ILE A 200 -6.82 8.76 9.79
N ARG A 201 -5.52 8.97 10.03
CA ARG A 201 -4.81 10.16 9.52
C ARG A 201 -4.90 10.28 7.99
N ALA A 202 -4.76 9.17 7.28
CA ALA A 202 -4.93 9.15 5.82
C ALA A 202 -6.37 9.46 5.39
N LEU A 203 -7.39 8.91 6.07
CA LEU A 203 -8.80 9.21 5.80
C LEU A 203 -9.15 10.67 6.07
N SER A 204 -8.66 11.25 7.17
CA SER A 204 -8.88 12.67 7.48
C SER A 204 -8.26 13.57 6.41
N GLY A 205 -7.06 13.23 5.92
CA GLY A 205 -6.45 13.93 4.79
C GLY A 205 -7.26 13.79 3.49
N LEU A 206 -7.73 12.59 3.16
CA LEU A 206 -8.53 12.35 1.96
C LEU A 206 -9.90 13.06 2.04
N ALA A 207 -10.49 13.16 3.22
CA ALA A 207 -11.73 13.89 3.44
C ALA A 207 -11.56 15.41 3.27
N HIS A 208 -10.34 15.94 3.36
CA HIS A 208 -10.03 17.33 2.99
C HIS A 208 -10.13 17.57 1.47
N ILE A 209 -10.02 16.50 0.66
CA ILE A 209 -10.20 16.55 -0.79
C ILE A 209 -11.67 16.39 -1.15
N ASP A 210 -12.31 15.33 -0.64
CA ASP A 210 -13.72 15.00 -0.89
C ASP A 210 -14.32 14.34 0.36
N SER A 211 -15.01 15.14 1.17
CA SER A 211 -15.65 14.68 2.41
C SER A 211 -16.77 13.69 2.13
N ASP A 212 -17.56 13.93 1.08
CA ASP A 212 -18.78 13.20 0.79
C ASP A 212 -18.44 11.77 0.35
N LEU A 213 -17.42 11.61 -0.48
CA LEU A 213 -16.91 10.30 -0.88
C LEU A 213 -16.46 9.47 0.32
N ILE A 214 -15.67 10.06 1.23
CA ILE A 214 -15.17 9.33 2.41
C ILE A 214 -16.32 8.95 3.33
N TRP A 215 -17.27 9.87 3.55
CA TRP A 215 -18.45 9.59 4.35
C TRP A 215 -19.27 8.43 3.76
N LEU A 216 -19.55 8.45 2.45
CA LEU A 216 -20.30 7.39 1.77
C LEU A 216 -19.62 6.02 1.90
N LEU A 217 -18.29 5.96 1.73
CA LEU A 217 -17.53 4.72 1.85
C LEU A 217 -17.54 4.15 3.27
N LEU A 218 -17.45 5.02 4.29
CA LEU A 218 -17.49 4.61 5.70
C LEU A 218 -18.90 4.20 6.13
N ALA A 219 -19.91 4.99 5.74
CA ALA A 219 -21.31 4.76 6.07
C ALA A 219 -21.83 3.44 5.48
N ASP A 220 -21.49 3.14 4.23
CA ASP A 220 -21.90 1.89 3.57
C ASP A 220 -21.49 0.65 4.37
N VAL A 221 -20.27 0.62 4.90
CA VAL A 221 -19.79 -0.49 5.74
C VAL A 221 -20.43 -0.45 7.12
N TYR A 222 -20.46 0.70 7.78
CA TYR A 222 -20.99 0.86 9.13
C TYR A 222 -22.46 0.42 9.21
N TYR A 223 -23.31 0.91 8.31
CA TYR A 223 -24.73 0.55 8.30
C TYR A 223 -24.97 -0.88 7.81
N SER A 224 -24.11 -1.42 6.96
CA SER A 224 -24.20 -2.82 6.52
C SER A 224 -23.84 -3.82 7.62
N VAL A 225 -22.86 -3.49 8.46
CA VAL A 225 -22.48 -4.30 9.62
C VAL A 225 -23.49 -4.16 10.76
N ASN A 226 -24.04 -2.96 10.96
CA ASN A 226 -25.00 -2.63 12.02
C ASN A 226 -26.49 -2.81 11.62
N LYS A 227 -26.78 -3.66 10.61
CA LYS A 227 -28.13 -3.98 10.12
C LYS A 227 -29.15 -4.45 11.18
N LYS A 228 -28.73 -4.67 12.44
CA LYS A 228 -29.62 -5.05 13.53
C LYS A 228 -30.46 -3.89 14.08
N ASP A 229 -30.02 -2.63 13.94
CA ASP A 229 -30.63 -1.48 14.63
C ASP A 229 -31.20 -0.39 13.70
N VAL A 230 -31.12 -0.56 12.37
CA VAL A 230 -31.63 0.42 11.40
C VAL A 230 -32.70 -0.22 10.52
N PRO A 231 -33.92 0.35 10.43
CA PRO A 231 -34.95 -0.17 9.53
C PRO A 231 -34.41 -0.13 8.11
N SER A 232 -34.39 -1.29 7.45
CA SER A 232 -33.90 -1.42 6.08
C SER A 232 -34.72 -0.55 5.14
N PRO A 233 -34.13 0.40 4.40
CA PRO A 233 -34.84 1.09 3.36
C PRO A 233 -35.19 0.10 2.22
N PRO A 234 -36.39 0.21 1.62
CA PRO A 234 -37.41 1.21 1.94
C PRO A 234 -38.21 0.80 3.18
N THR A 235 -38.38 1.74 4.11
CA THR A 235 -39.51 1.72 5.05
C THR A 235 -40.81 1.62 4.24
N LEU A 236 -41.86 1.06 4.85
CA LEU A 236 -43.16 0.77 4.20
C LEU A 236 -43.76 1.93 3.37
N ASP A 237 -43.34 3.19 3.62
CA ASP A 237 -43.76 4.40 2.89
C ASP A 237 -43.09 4.64 1.51
N LEU A 238 -42.01 3.93 1.15
CA LEU A 238 -41.23 4.20 -0.07
C LEU A 238 -41.11 2.98 -1.01
N THR A 239 -42.17 2.17 -1.07
CA THR A 239 -42.23 0.93 -1.88
C THR A 239 -41.98 1.15 -3.38
N GLY A 240 -42.18 2.36 -3.90
CA GLY A 240 -41.94 2.72 -5.30
C GLY A 240 -40.47 3.04 -5.64
N MET A 241 -39.62 3.39 -4.66
CA MET A 241 -38.24 3.81 -4.95
C MET A 241 -37.31 2.65 -5.29
N SER A 242 -37.59 1.44 -4.80
CA SER A 242 -36.83 0.23 -5.15
C SER A 242 -36.99 -0.17 -6.63
N GLN A 243 -38.02 0.32 -7.31
CA GLN A 243 -38.25 0.10 -8.75
C GLN A 243 -37.59 1.18 -9.63
N LEU A 244 -37.21 2.33 -9.04
CA LEU A 244 -36.55 3.44 -9.74
C LEU A 244 -35.02 3.36 -9.64
N LEU A 245 -34.51 2.73 -8.58
CA LEU A 245 -33.09 2.56 -8.38
C LEU A 245 -32.59 1.34 -9.17
N PRO A 246 -31.44 1.45 -9.86
CA PRO A 246 -30.84 0.30 -10.51
C PRO A 246 -30.59 -0.81 -9.46
N PRO A 247 -30.81 -2.08 -9.81
CA PRO A 247 -30.59 -3.19 -8.89
C PRO A 247 -29.14 -3.17 -8.40
N PRO A 248 -28.89 -3.39 -7.08
CA PRO A 248 -27.54 -3.42 -6.55
C PRO A 248 -26.73 -4.50 -7.28
N VAL A 249 -25.55 -4.12 -7.77
CA VAL A 249 -24.73 -4.94 -8.68
C VAL A 249 -24.15 -6.19 -7.97
N SER A 250 -24.26 -6.28 -6.64
CA SER A 250 -23.86 -7.46 -5.86
C SER A 250 -24.48 -7.43 -4.45
N SER A 251 -24.77 -8.60 -3.88
CA SER A 251 -25.40 -8.75 -2.56
C SER A 251 -24.43 -8.69 -1.37
N LYS A 252 -23.11 -8.60 -1.62
CA LYS A 252 -22.05 -8.63 -0.60
C LYS A 252 -20.91 -7.64 -0.78
N ASP A 253 -20.90 -6.82 -1.84
CA ASP A 253 -19.76 -5.96 -2.13
C ASP A 253 -19.99 -4.54 -1.59
N TYR A 254 -19.28 -4.21 -0.51
CA TYR A 254 -19.19 -2.84 -0.01
C TYR A 254 -18.65 -1.88 -1.10
N LEU A 255 -19.07 -0.61 -1.09
CA LEU A 255 -18.63 0.42 -2.04
C LEU A 255 -17.10 0.58 -2.05
N TYR A 256 -16.43 0.37 -0.91
CA TYR A 256 -14.96 0.42 -0.86
C TYR A 256 -14.30 -0.73 -1.67
N LEU A 257 -14.96 -1.88 -1.79
CA LEU A 257 -14.51 -2.99 -2.65
C LEU A 257 -14.76 -2.66 -4.12
N GLN A 258 -15.89 -2.03 -4.44
CA GLN A 258 -16.17 -1.61 -5.82
C GLN A 258 -15.14 -0.57 -6.31
N HIS A 259 -14.73 0.35 -5.44
CA HIS A 259 -13.76 1.39 -5.78
C HIS A 259 -12.30 0.95 -5.65
N GLY A 260 -11.96 0.14 -4.65
CA GLY A 260 -10.62 -0.45 -4.48
C GLY A 260 -10.31 -1.53 -5.53
N GLY A 261 -11.33 -2.25 -5.99
CA GLY A 261 -11.34 -3.36 -6.93
C GLY A 261 -11.74 -4.70 -6.26
N GLY A 262 -11.96 -5.76 -7.04
CA GLY A 262 -12.48 -7.05 -6.53
C GLY A 262 -11.46 -7.97 -5.81
N SER A 263 -10.16 -7.70 -5.88
CA SER A 263 -9.09 -8.50 -5.23
C SER A 263 -8.70 -8.05 -3.80
N PHE A 264 -9.51 -7.21 -3.15
CA PHE A 264 -9.10 -6.37 -2.02
C PHE A 264 -9.85 -6.67 -0.70
N GLY A 265 -10.38 -7.90 -0.58
CA GLY A 265 -11.14 -8.35 0.58
C GLY A 265 -10.31 -8.39 1.87
N PHE A 266 -10.24 -7.27 2.58
CA PHE A 266 -9.93 -7.25 4.00
C PHE A 266 -11.11 -7.86 4.77
N ASP A 267 -10.83 -8.71 5.74
CA ASP A 267 -11.85 -9.19 6.67
C ASP A 267 -12.26 -8.01 7.57
N VAL A 268 -13.52 -7.59 7.44
CA VAL A 268 -14.05 -6.40 8.12
C VAL A 268 -14.30 -6.75 9.58
N ASP A 269 -13.57 -6.11 10.50
CA ASP A 269 -13.79 -6.26 11.93
C ASP A 269 -14.86 -5.27 12.42
N PRO A 270 -16.01 -5.74 12.96
CA PRO A 270 -17.07 -4.87 13.47
C PRO A 270 -16.60 -3.87 14.54
N SER A 271 -15.62 -4.25 15.37
CA SER A 271 -15.08 -3.38 16.41
C SER A 271 -14.25 -2.24 15.83
N SER A 272 -13.38 -2.54 14.85
CA SER A 272 -12.68 -1.51 14.06
C SER A 272 -13.65 -0.56 13.36
N VAL A 273 -14.74 -1.09 12.80
CA VAL A 273 -15.76 -0.28 12.08
C VAL A 273 -16.37 0.77 12.99
N GLU A 274 -16.80 0.39 14.19
CA GLU A 274 -17.41 1.32 15.14
C GLU A 274 -16.43 2.40 15.62
N ILE A 275 -15.18 2.02 15.95
CA ILE A 275 -14.16 2.94 16.44
C ILE A 275 -13.76 3.96 15.37
N VAL A 276 -13.49 3.50 14.15
CA VAL A 276 -13.07 4.36 13.05
C VAL A 276 -14.21 5.29 12.63
N PHE A 277 -15.44 4.79 12.52
CA PHE A 277 -16.59 5.60 12.14
C PHE A 277 -16.86 6.71 13.17
N LYS A 278 -16.88 6.38 14.47
CA LYS A 278 -17.08 7.37 15.54
C LYS A 278 -15.95 8.41 15.57
N LYS A 279 -14.70 7.99 15.41
CA LYS A 279 -13.55 8.91 15.41
C LYS A 279 -13.57 9.86 14.21
N MET A 280 -13.87 9.36 13.00
CA MET A 280 -14.04 10.18 11.80
C MET A 280 -15.24 11.13 11.90
N LEU A 281 -16.35 10.68 12.49
CA LEU A 281 -17.53 11.52 12.73
C LEU A 281 -17.17 12.74 13.59
N CYS A 282 -16.42 12.54 14.68
CA CYS A 282 -16.00 13.61 15.57
C CYS A 282 -14.88 14.51 15.01
N GLU A 283 -13.95 13.96 14.21
CA GLU A 283 -12.77 14.70 13.75
C GLU A 283 -12.99 15.44 12.42
N VAL A 284 -13.95 15.00 11.60
CA VAL A 284 -14.05 15.44 10.19
C VAL A 284 -15.47 15.85 9.78
N PHE A 285 -16.51 15.20 10.29
CA PHE A 285 -17.88 15.33 9.78
C PHE A 285 -18.84 16.13 10.68
N THR A 286 -18.35 16.69 11.78
CA THR A 286 -19.04 17.67 12.65
C THR A 286 -18.44 19.04 12.50
#